data_AF-A0A2I4DVT6-F1
#
_entry.id   AF-A0A2I4DVT6-F1
#
_cell.length_a   1.000
_cell.length_b   1.000
_cell.length_c   1.000
_cell.angle_alpha   90.00
_cell.angle_beta   90.00
_cell.angle_gamma   90.00
#
_symmetry.space_group_name_H-M   'P 1'
#
loop_
_entity.id
_entity.type
_entity.pdbx_description
1 polymer ?
#
loop_
_entity_poly.entity_id
_entity_poly.type
_entity_poly.pdbx_seq_one_letter_code
_entity_poly.pdbx_strand_id
1 'polypeptide(L)'
;MLRCILRVSGSAATRSSIRSSPVPISAQSYSSKIPKSNVAMSKKTKSKAHDHASASEVEAALSDAQSRARHLAADEKDPSLDFGPDGRPLFTSTPSLSLLSRKDACSYFKFSMDGLKTALPEGLPTGMVKEFEDSLRPALLVRQSFLDLRDNFRRIVDPPLHFSDDKGLKLRKQIVLDGPASCGKSIALAMLVHWARDEGWLVFYVPRGREWTHGGFFSKNPETGHWDTPLQAANVLKDFLKWNESHLKQLPCQIDGPIPLGEGAGVGWLKDVDNMSMPEGSTLYDLVNTGIKHTHAAVGVVVRLRRELSLVKNIPVLIAIDQYNSWFTFSEYEEAVTIRSSRPVHARELAMVNAFRSMMHDDMMVGAFSHSTAVGKLRKDLPDVPVDARVNFSRYSLDEAATVCHYYLRQRLVNREVFSEENWKKVYYLSNGNGTEMRWLVPLMRQST
;
A
#
# COMPACT_ATOMS: atom_id res chain seq x y z
N MET A 1 21.29 -53.15 61.18
CA MET A 1 21.45 -51.79 61.72
C MET A 1 20.21 -50.96 61.37
N LEU A 2 19.62 -50.35 62.40
CA LEU A 2 18.57 -49.31 62.44
C LEU A 2 17.25 -49.57 61.67
N ARG A 3 16.20 -50.04 62.36
CA ARG A 3 15.15 -49.26 63.07
C ARG A 3 14.29 -48.42 62.10
N CYS A 4 13.06 -48.85 61.81
CA CYS A 4 11.81 -48.55 62.56
C CYS A 4 11.26 -47.15 62.16
N ILE A 5 9.98 -46.89 61.87
CA ILE A 5 8.71 -47.42 62.40
C ILE A 5 7.55 -46.84 61.51
N LEU A 6 6.55 -47.68 61.19
CA LEU A 6 5.06 -47.52 61.25
C LEU A 6 4.43 -46.13 60.89
N ARG A 7 3.19 -45.96 60.42
CA ARG A 7 2.03 -46.78 60.02
C ARG A 7 0.94 -45.79 59.52
N VAL A 8 0.24 -46.16 58.43
CA VAL A 8 -1.24 -46.25 58.29
C VAL A 8 -2.14 -45.00 58.24
N SER A 9 -3.19 -45.19 57.41
CA SER A 9 -4.50 -44.49 57.27
C SER A 9 -4.48 -43.17 56.52
N GLY A 10 -5.40 -42.84 55.61
CA GLY A 10 -6.65 -43.45 55.15
C GLY A 10 -7.65 -42.34 54.76
N SER A 11 -8.38 -42.54 53.65
CA SER A 11 -9.64 -41.86 53.26
C SER A 11 -9.66 -40.45 52.62
N ALA A 12 -10.14 -40.46 51.37
CA ALA A 12 -10.93 -39.51 50.57
C ALA A 12 -11.47 -38.17 51.13
N ALA A 13 -11.51 -37.15 50.24
CA ALA A 13 -12.37 -35.95 50.29
C ALA A 13 -12.62 -35.44 48.84
N THR A 14 -13.81 -35.67 48.27
CA THR A 14 -14.97 -34.73 48.09
C THR A 14 -14.79 -33.59 47.09
N ARG A 15 -15.63 -33.63 46.04
CA ARG A 15 -15.96 -32.52 45.13
C ARG A 15 -16.83 -31.48 45.86
N SER A 16 -16.58 -30.20 45.61
CA SER A 16 -17.60 -29.15 45.73
C SER A 16 -17.44 -28.11 44.62
N SER A 17 -18.59 -27.69 44.10
CA SER A 17 -18.80 -26.78 42.98
C SER A 17 -18.83 -25.33 43.47
N ILE A 18 -18.16 -24.42 42.78
CA ILE A 18 -18.38 -22.97 42.90
C ILE A 18 -18.60 -22.38 41.52
N ARG A 19 -19.82 -21.87 41.29
CA ARG A 19 -20.23 -21.01 40.18
C ARG A 19 -19.45 -19.70 40.23
N SER A 20 -18.88 -19.26 39.12
CA SER A 20 -18.45 -17.87 38.93
C SER A 20 -19.22 -17.25 37.75
N SER A 21 -19.90 -16.15 38.04
CA SER A 21 -20.52 -15.24 37.07
C SER A 21 -19.46 -14.41 36.32
N PRO A 22 -19.67 -14.04 35.04
CA PRO A 22 -18.72 -13.22 34.32
C PRO A 22 -18.85 -11.73 34.71
N VAL A 23 -17.72 -11.09 34.94
CA VAL A 23 -17.59 -9.63 35.15
C VAL A 23 -17.44 -8.96 33.78
N PRO A 24 -18.17 -7.88 33.47
CA PRO A 24 -18.01 -7.17 32.20
C PRO A 24 -16.70 -6.36 32.21
N ILE A 25 -15.86 -6.55 31.19
CA ILE A 25 -14.61 -5.82 31.02
C ILE A 25 -14.89 -4.56 30.21
N SER A 26 -14.67 -3.39 30.83
CA SER A 26 -14.68 -2.08 30.19
C SER A 26 -13.41 -1.87 29.36
N ALA A 27 -13.55 -1.47 28.09
CA ALA A 27 -12.45 -0.99 27.26
C ALA A 27 -11.95 0.38 27.78
N GLN A 28 -10.63 0.57 27.90
CA GLN A 28 -10.03 1.83 28.34
C GLN A 28 -9.61 2.69 27.14
N SER A 29 -10.16 3.91 27.07
CA SER A 29 -9.67 4.97 26.19
C SER A 29 -8.39 5.58 26.77
N TYR A 30 -7.26 5.45 26.09
CA TYR A 30 -6.06 6.20 26.45
C TYR A 30 -6.05 7.58 25.77
N SER A 31 -6.27 8.63 26.59
CA SER A 31 -5.95 10.02 26.27
C SER A 31 -4.54 10.31 26.81
N SER A 32 -3.60 10.65 25.95
CA SER A 32 -2.23 11.01 26.34
C SER A 32 -2.16 12.48 26.77
N LYS A 33 -2.09 12.73 28.08
CA LYS A 33 -1.62 13.99 28.66
C LYS A 33 -0.15 13.86 29.08
N ILE A 34 0.68 14.77 28.59
CA ILE A 34 2.12 14.86 28.85
C ILE A 34 2.37 15.42 30.25
N PRO A 35 3.12 14.76 31.15
CA PRO A 35 3.55 15.38 32.40
C PRO A 35 4.94 16.02 32.25
N LYS A 36 5.05 17.25 32.76
CA LYS A 36 6.30 18.00 32.97
C LYS A 36 7.13 17.33 34.07
N SER A 37 8.43 17.17 33.86
CA SER A 37 9.39 16.85 34.93
C SER A 37 10.54 17.84 34.96
N ASN A 38 10.65 18.57 36.08
CA ASN A 38 11.83 19.33 36.52
C ASN A 38 12.82 18.36 37.17
N VAL A 39 14.09 18.30 36.71
CA VAL A 39 15.26 17.95 37.56
C VAL A 39 16.50 18.70 37.07
N ALA A 40 17.31 19.10 38.04
CA ALA A 40 18.40 20.06 38.05
C ALA A 40 19.71 19.64 37.34
N MET A 41 20.53 20.67 37.12
CA MET A 41 21.87 20.71 36.51
C MET A 41 22.91 19.76 37.13
N SER A 42 23.69 19.10 36.27
CA SER A 42 25.11 18.81 36.48
C SER A 42 25.90 18.91 35.15
N LYS A 43 27.13 19.43 35.23
CA LYS A 43 27.94 19.99 34.13
C LYS A 43 28.80 18.95 33.39
N LYS A 44 28.93 19.18 32.06
CA LYS A 44 30.00 18.81 31.08
C LYS A 44 30.17 17.30 30.78
N THR A 45 30.20 16.87 29.52
CA THR A 45 31.28 17.15 28.55
C THR A 45 30.78 17.08 27.09
N LYS A 46 31.26 17.99 26.24
CA LYS A 46 30.90 18.18 24.82
C LYS A 46 31.49 17.08 23.91
N SER A 47 30.67 16.56 22.99
CA SER A 47 31.07 16.32 21.59
C SER A 47 29.88 16.70 20.69
N LYS A 48 30.03 17.82 19.98
CA LYS A 48 29.06 18.37 19.01
C LYS A 48 29.51 17.97 17.60
N ALA A 49 28.65 17.31 16.84
CA ALA A 49 28.60 17.43 15.39
C ALA A 49 27.35 18.26 15.07
N HIS A 50 27.53 19.32 14.30
CA HIS A 50 26.59 20.43 14.10
C HIS A 50 25.78 20.19 12.81
N ASP A 51 24.44 20.15 12.91
CA ASP A 51 23.52 20.48 11.81
C ASP A 51 22.84 21.81 12.15
N HIS A 52 23.39 22.90 11.61
CA HIS A 52 22.72 24.19 11.54
C HIS A 52 23.00 24.75 10.15
N ALA A 53 22.06 24.56 9.21
CA ALA A 53 22.04 25.34 7.98
C ALA A 53 21.70 26.80 8.33
N SER A 54 22.45 27.74 7.76
CA SER A 54 22.29 29.17 8.01
C SER A 54 21.08 29.72 7.25
N ALA A 55 20.41 30.77 7.77
CA ALA A 55 19.26 31.39 7.11
C ALA A 55 19.58 31.88 5.67
N SER A 56 20.82 32.28 5.41
CA SER A 56 21.30 32.68 4.08
C SER A 56 21.38 31.52 3.08
N GLU A 57 21.73 30.30 3.53
CA GLU A 57 21.75 29.12 2.66
C GLU A 57 20.34 28.67 2.28
N VAL A 58 19.39 28.84 3.20
CA VAL A 58 17.96 28.55 2.95
C VAL A 58 17.38 29.56 1.96
N GLU A 59 17.68 30.85 2.10
CA GLU A 59 17.24 31.89 1.14
C GLU A 59 17.85 31.70 -0.25
N ALA A 60 19.14 31.36 -0.34
CA ALA A 60 19.80 31.06 -1.60
C ALA A 60 19.18 29.83 -2.30
N ALA A 61 18.96 28.74 -1.57
CA ALA A 61 18.33 27.54 -2.10
C ALA A 61 16.89 27.79 -2.58
N LEU A 62 16.13 28.64 -1.88
CA LEU A 62 14.78 29.05 -2.29
C LEU A 62 14.80 29.89 -3.57
N SER A 63 15.77 30.80 -3.71
CA SER A 63 15.97 31.58 -4.93
C SER A 63 16.33 30.68 -6.12
N ASP A 64 17.21 29.70 -5.93
CA ASP A 64 17.61 28.74 -6.96
C ASP A 64 16.47 27.82 -7.38
N ALA A 65 15.63 27.38 -6.43
CA ALA A 65 14.43 26.59 -6.76
C ALA A 65 13.42 27.39 -7.59
N GLN A 66 13.21 28.67 -7.27
CA GLN A 66 12.31 29.55 -8.02
C GLN A 66 12.85 29.87 -9.42
N SER A 67 14.15 30.11 -9.56
CA SER A 67 14.77 30.34 -10.87
C SER A 67 14.67 29.09 -11.75
N ARG A 68 14.93 27.90 -11.18
CA ARG A 68 14.74 26.61 -11.86
C ARG A 68 13.31 26.44 -12.35
N ALA A 69 12.31 26.69 -11.52
CA ALA A 69 10.90 26.56 -11.90
C ALA A 69 10.53 27.49 -13.08
N ARG A 70 11.01 28.74 -13.07
CA ARG A 70 10.80 29.68 -14.18
C ARG A 70 11.42 29.19 -15.49
N HIS A 71 12.65 28.66 -15.41
CA HIS A 71 13.32 28.09 -16.58
C HIS A 71 12.62 26.85 -17.12
N LEU A 72 12.16 25.94 -16.25
CA LEU A 72 11.39 24.77 -16.69
C LEU A 72 10.08 25.15 -17.37
N ALA A 73 9.39 26.18 -16.87
CA ALA A 73 8.18 26.70 -17.51
C ALA A 73 8.44 27.29 -18.91
N ALA A 74 9.64 27.84 -19.14
CA ALA A 74 10.06 28.27 -20.47
C ALA A 74 10.42 27.07 -21.36
N ASP A 75 11.19 26.11 -20.83
CA ASP A 75 11.61 24.91 -21.56
C ASP A 75 10.40 24.02 -21.94
N GLU A 76 9.30 24.05 -21.19
CA GLU A 76 8.07 23.31 -21.50
C GLU A 76 7.46 23.72 -22.86
N LYS A 77 7.73 24.96 -23.30
CA LYS A 77 7.25 25.50 -24.59
C LYS A 77 8.12 25.09 -25.77
N ASP A 78 9.26 24.46 -25.51
CA ASP A 78 10.22 24.03 -26.54
C ASP A 78 10.36 22.50 -26.56
N PRO A 79 9.59 21.80 -27.41
CA PRO A 79 9.68 20.35 -27.57
C PRO A 79 11.04 19.88 -28.10
N SER A 80 11.86 20.77 -28.69
CA SER A 80 13.20 20.41 -29.16
C SER A 80 14.16 20.10 -28.01
N LEU A 81 13.78 20.32 -26.75
CA LEU A 81 14.58 19.93 -25.60
C LEU A 81 14.29 18.51 -25.11
N ASP A 82 13.23 17.86 -25.61
CA ASP A 82 12.74 16.57 -25.14
C ASP A 82 13.49 15.37 -25.76
N PHE A 83 14.82 15.42 -25.75
CA PHE A 83 15.70 14.34 -26.23
C PHE A 83 16.15 13.42 -25.09
N GLY A 84 15.95 12.13 -25.29
CA GLY A 84 16.46 11.04 -24.48
C GLY A 84 17.79 10.50 -25.02
N PRO A 85 18.26 9.35 -24.49
CA PRO A 85 19.49 8.72 -24.95
C PRO A 85 19.42 8.40 -26.45
N ASP A 86 20.57 8.52 -27.12
CA ASP A 86 20.74 8.31 -28.57
C ASP A 86 19.82 9.17 -29.46
N GLY A 87 19.34 10.31 -28.95
CA GLY A 87 18.44 11.22 -29.70
C GLY A 87 17.01 10.72 -29.82
N ARG A 88 16.63 9.67 -29.09
CA ARG A 88 15.23 9.18 -29.05
C ARG A 88 14.33 10.18 -28.31
N PRO A 89 13.00 10.19 -28.57
CA PRO A 89 12.09 11.02 -27.81
C PRO A 89 12.10 10.66 -26.31
N LEU A 90 12.25 11.67 -25.44
CA LEU A 90 12.23 11.46 -23.99
C LEU A 90 10.83 11.13 -23.46
N PHE A 91 9.79 11.66 -24.12
CA PHE A 91 8.41 11.46 -23.73
C PHE A 91 7.63 10.70 -24.80
N THR A 92 6.66 9.91 -24.35
CA THR A 92 5.73 9.23 -25.24
C THR A 92 4.75 10.24 -25.85
N SER A 93 4.34 10.01 -27.10
CA SER A 93 3.25 10.77 -27.75
C SER A 93 1.86 10.18 -27.48
N THR A 94 1.77 9.04 -26.78
CA THR A 94 0.48 8.38 -26.52
C THR A 94 -0.35 9.19 -25.52
N PRO A 95 -1.68 9.34 -25.75
CA PRO A 95 -2.53 10.16 -24.90
C PRO A 95 -3.06 9.43 -23.65
N SER A 96 -2.99 8.10 -23.59
CA SER A 96 -3.53 7.30 -22.47
C SER A 96 -2.66 6.09 -22.15
N LEU A 97 -2.79 5.60 -20.92
CA LEU A 97 -2.08 4.40 -20.47
C LEU A 97 -2.48 3.14 -21.24
N SER A 98 -3.69 3.11 -21.80
CA SER A 98 -4.20 2.00 -22.60
C SER A 98 -3.44 1.81 -23.91
N LEU A 99 -3.00 2.91 -24.52
CA LEU A 99 -2.34 2.90 -25.84
C LEU A 99 -0.82 2.67 -25.76
N LEU A 100 -0.25 2.70 -24.56
CA LEU A 100 1.18 2.40 -24.37
C LEU A 100 1.53 1.01 -24.88
N SER A 101 2.66 0.90 -25.55
CA SER A 101 3.18 -0.35 -26.11
C SER A 101 4.61 -0.61 -25.64
N ARG A 102 5.15 -1.79 -25.97
CA ARG A 102 6.57 -2.10 -25.69
C ARG A 102 7.57 -1.15 -26.37
N LYS A 103 7.14 -0.41 -27.40
CA LYS A 103 7.95 0.62 -28.07
C LYS A 103 8.10 1.89 -27.21
N ASP A 104 7.12 2.15 -26.34
CA ASP A 104 7.10 3.30 -25.44
C ASP A 104 7.89 3.03 -24.14
N ALA A 105 8.42 1.83 -23.96
CA ALA A 105 9.29 1.55 -22.84
C ALA A 105 10.56 2.42 -22.88
N CYS A 106 11.07 2.76 -21.70
CA CYS A 106 12.18 3.71 -21.57
C CYS A 106 11.85 5.10 -22.14
N SER A 107 10.59 5.53 -22.02
CA SER A 107 10.17 6.91 -22.26
C SER A 107 9.24 7.37 -21.14
N TYR A 108 9.08 8.69 -20.97
CA TYR A 108 8.25 9.26 -19.92
C TYR A 108 6.82 9.51 -20.42
N PHE A 109 5.84 9.08 -19.63
CA PHE A 109 4.43 9.42 -19.83
C PHE A 109 4.09 10.66 -18.99
N LYS A 110 3.51 11.68 -19.62
CA LYS A 110 3.09 12.92 -18.99
C LYS A 110 1.67 12.75 -18.44
N PHE A 111 1.48 13.05 -17.16
CA PHE A 111 0.17 13.08 -16.52
C PHE A 111 -0.29 14.52 -16.32
N SER A 112 -1.58 14.71 -16.11
CA SER A 112 -2.11 15.92 -15.47
C SER A 112 -2.30 15.63 -13.98
N MET A 113 -1.97 16.59 -13.11
CA MET A 113 -2.20 16.43 -11.68
C MET A 113 -3.68 16.28 -11.35
N ASP A 114 -4.56 16.94 -12.11
CA ASP A 114 -6.01 16.81 -11.94
C ASP A 114 -6.49 15.44 -12.39
N GLY A 115 -6.01 14.93 -13.52
CA GLY A 115 -6.30 13.57 -13.98
C GLY A 115 -5.86 12.52 -12.96
N LEU A 116 -4.68 12.68 -12.36
CA LEU A 116 -4.21 11.78 -11.29
C LEU A 116 -5.06 11.87 -10.01
N LYS A 117 -5.47 13.07 -9.58
CA LYS A 117 -6.35 13.22 -8.40
C LYS A 117 -7.72 12.61 -8.65
N THR A 118 -8.24 12.76 -9.85
CA THR A 118 -9.50 12.14 -10.28
C THR A 118 -9.34 10.63 -10.31
N ALA A 119 -8.31 10.10 -10.95
CA ALA A 119 -8.11 8.67 -11.11
C ALA A 119 -7.56 7.94 -9.88
N LEU A 120 -6.96 8.62 -8.90
CA LEU A 120 -6.41 8.05 -7.65
C LEU A 120 -6.79 8.92 -6.43
N PRO A 121 -8.09 9.06 -6.12
CA PRO A 121 -8.57 9.93 -5.06
C PRO A 121 -8.30 9.37 -3.64
N GLU A 122 -7.80 8.12 -3.55
CA GLU A 122 -7.28 7.50 -2.32
C GLU A 122 -5.90 8.03 -1.93
N GLY A 123 -5.18 8.63 -2.89
CA GLY A 123 -3.87 9.24 -2.69
C GLY A 123 -2.75 8.57 -3.48
N LEU A 124 -1.71 9.36 -3.73
CA LEU A 124 -0.55 8.92 -4.51
C LEU A 124 0.50 8.22 -3.63
N PRO A 125 1.23 7.22 -4.16
CA PRO A 125 2.36 6.63 -3.46
C PRO A 125 3.43 7.67 -3.13
N THR A 126 4.04 7.59 -1.94
CA THR A 126 5.06 8.55 -1.49
C THR A 126 6.23 8.70 -2.48
N GLY A 127 6.64 7.61 -3.12
CA GLY A 127 7.71 7.63 -4.12
C GLY A 127 7.36 8.41 -5.40
N MET A 128 6.06 8.43 -5.76
CA MET A 128 5.51 9.20 -6.89
C MET A 128 5.43 10.68 -6.54
N VAL A 129 4.93 11.01 -5.34
CA VAL A 129 4.86 12.40 -4.85
C VAL A 129 6.24 13.05 -4.86
N LYS A 130 7.25 12.37 -4.28
CA LYS A 130 8.64 12.85 -4.28
C LYS A 130 9.22 13.03 -5.68
N GLU A 131 8.92 12.11 -6.60
CA GLU A 131 9.36 12.23 -8.00
C GLU A 131 8.81 13.52 -8.64
N PHE A 132 7.53 13.83 -8.42
CA PHE A 132 6.89 15.01 -8.99
C PHE A 132 7.35 16.30 -8.32
N GLU A 133 7.57 16.29 -7.00
CA GLU A 133 8.12 17.43 -6.26
C GLU A 133 9.54 17.77 -6.71
N ASP A 134 10.42 16.76 -6.82
CA ASP A 134 11.81 16.97 -7.20
C ASP A 134 11.91 17.41 -8.68
N SER A 135 11.23 16.69 -9.57
CA SER A 135 11.25 16.98 -11.02
C SER A 135 10.39 18.17 -11.45
N LEU A 136 9.54 18.70 -10.56
CA LEU A 136 8.53 19.74 -10.84
C LEU A 136 7.60 19.41 -12.01
N ARG A 137 7.45 18.13 -12.35
CA ARG A 137 6.59 17.67 -13.45
C ARG A 137 5.93 16.34 -13.12
N PRO A 138 4.62 16.19 -13.34
CA PRO A 138 3.92 14.93 -13.16
C PRO A 138 4.17 13.97 -14.33
N ALA A 139 5.39 13.43 -14.44
CA ALA A 139 5.74 12.45 -15.46
C ALA A 139 6.41 11.22 -14.85
N LEU A 140 6.12 10.04 -15.39
CA LEU A 140 6.70 8.77 -14.93
C LEU A 140 7.31 7.99 -16.08
N LEU A 141 8.40 7.29 -15.79
CA LEU A 141 9.02 6.36 -16.72
C LEU A 141 8.08 5.18 -17.01
N VAL A 142 7.84 4.92 -18.29
CA VAL A 142 7.18 3.71 -18.76
C VAL A 142 8.17 2.56 -18.71
N ARG A 143 7.96 1.67 -17.76
CA ARG A 143 8.82 0.50 -17.52
C ARG A 143 8.29 -0.73 -18.22
N GLN A 144 9.19 -1.58 -18.70
CA GLN A 144 8.80 -2.86 -19.29
C GLN A 144 8.00 -3.73 -18.31
N SER A 145 8.43 -3.75 -17.04
CA SER A 145 7.74 -4.50 -15.98
C SER A 145 6.30 -4.03 -15.73
N PHE A 146 6.01 -2.73 -15.91
CA PHE A 146 4.65 -2.22 -15.84
C PHE A 146 3.82 -2.66 -17.05
N LEU A 147 4.38 -2.58 -18.26
CA LEU A 147 3.71 -3.03 -19.47
C LEU A 147 3.38 -4.53 -19.41
N ASP A 148 4.32 -5.35 -18.94
CA ASP A 148 4.11 -6.79 -18.77
C ASP A 148 3.01 -7.09 -17.74
N LEU A 149 2.97 -6.33 -16.63
CA LEU A 149 1.92 -6.47 -15.61
C LEU A 149 0.54 -6.08 -16.17
N ARG A 150 0.45 -4.95 -16.86
CA ARG A 150 -0.78 -4.46 -17.49
C ARG A 150 -1.27 -5.44 -18.56
N ASP A 151 -0.37 -5.86 -19.46
CA ASP A 151 -0.70 -6.75 -20.58
C ASP A 151 -1.11 -8.14 -20.09
N ASN A 152 -0.59 -8.61 -18.94
CA ASN A 152 -1.07 -9.83 -18.29
C ASN A 152 -2.56 -9.72 -17.95
N PHE A 153 -2.99 -8.64 -17.28
CA PHE A 153 -4.40 -8.45 -16.91
C PHE A 153 -5.30 -8.19 -18.12
N ARG A 154 -4.82 -7.39 -19.08
CA ARG A 154 -5.53 -7.18 -20.35
C ARG A 154 -5.83 -8.51 -21.06
N ARG A 155 -4.85 -9.41 -21.15
CA ARG A 155 -5.03 -10.73 -21.80
C ARG A 155 -5.93 -11.69 -21.04
N ILE A 156 -6.10 -11.51 -19.73
CA ILE A 156 -7.02 -12.32 -18.92
C ILE A 156 -8.47 -11.93 -19.24
N VAL A 157 -8.75 -10.64 -19.39
CA VAL A 157 -10.09 -10.13 -19.70
C VAL A 157 -10.41 -10.27 -21.19
N ASP A 158 -9.48 -9.86 -22.05
CA ASP A 158 -9.62 -9.88 -23.51
C ASP A 158 -8.52 -10.75 -24.15
N PRO A 159 -8.69 -12.08 -24.19
CA PRO A 159 -7.70 -12.98 -24.78
C PRO A 159 -7.64 -12.81 -26.31
N PRO A 160 -6.45 -12.60 -26.93
CA PRO A 160 -6.30 -12.57 -28.38
C PRO A 160 -6.79 -13.86 -29.06
N LEU A 161 -7.42 -13.69 -30.24
CA LEU A 161 -8.01 -14.77 -31.05
C LEU A 161 -7.03 -15.88 -31.47
N HIS A 162 -5.72 -15.58 -31.50
CA HIS A 162 -4.65 -16.54 -31.81
C HIS A 162 -3.75 -16.74 -30.59
N PHE A 163 -4.29 -17.38 -29.55
CA PHE A 163 -3.50 -17.86 -28.42
C PHE A 163 -2.88 -19.22 -28.79
N SER A 164 -1.64 -19.21 -29.27
CA SER A 164 -0.80 -20.40 -29.19
C SER A 164 -0.11 -20.39 -27.84
N ASP A 165 -0.46 -21.31 -26.94
CA ASP A 165 0.18 -21.53 -25.62
C ASP A 165 1.68 -21.90 -25.70
N ASP A 166 2.26 -21.85 -26.90
CA ASP A 166 3.53 -22.50 -27.25
C ASP A 166 4.78 -21.69 -26.87
N LYS A 167 4.63 -20.44 -26.39
CA LYS A 167 5.77 -19.59 -25.95
C LYS A 167 5.47 -18.73 -24.71
N GLY A 168 5.33 -19.36 -23.55
CA GLY A 168 6.12 -18.98 -22.36
C GLY A 168 5.62 -17.91 -21.36
N LEU A 169 4.45 -17.29 -21.50
CA LEU A 169 3.89 -16.44 -20.43
C LEU A 169 2.61 -17.04 -19.84
N LYS A 170 2.76 -17.72 -18.69
CA LYS A 170 1.64 -18.16 -17.86
C LYS A 170 0.89 -16.92 -17.35
N LEU A 171 -0.34 -16.72 -17.81
CA LEU A 171 -1.23 -15.66 -17.31
C LEU A 171 -1.51 -15.90 -15.82
N ARG A 172 -1.47 -14.83 -15.03
CA ARG A 172 -1.69 -14.89 -13.58
C ARG A 172 -2.77 -13.91 -13.15
N LYS A 173 -3.85 -14.44 -12.58
CA LYS A 173 -4.89 -13.61 -11.94
C LYS A 173 -4.41 -13.04 -10.62
N GLN A 174 -3.59 -13.80 -9.89
CA GLN A 174 -3.06 -13.40 -8.59
C GLN A 174 -1.56 -13.15 -8.67
N ILE A 175 -1.15 -11.92 -8.34
CA ILE A 175 0.23 -11.47 -8.45
C ILE A 175 0.68 -10.79 -7.16
N VAL A 176 1.88 -11.14 -6.69
CA VAL A 176 2.59 -10.39 -5.65
C VAL A 176 3.83 -9.76 -6.25
N LEU A 177 3.86 -8.43 -6.35
CA LEU A 177 5.04 -7.67 -6.74
C LEU A 177 6.03 -7.68 -5.57
N ASP A 178 7.11 -8.44 -5.70
CA ASP A 178 8.24 -8.48 -4.77
C ASP A 178 9.48 -7.88 -5.45
N GLY A 179 10.54 -7.57 -4.71
CA GLY A 179 11.79 -7.05 -5.26
C GLY A 179 12.41 -5.98 -4.37
N PRO A 180 13.62 -5.48 -4.69
CA PRO A 180 14.38 -4.59 -3.82
C PRO A 180 13.62 -3.34 -3.36
N ALA A 181 14.02 -2.76 -2.23
CA ALA A 181 13.48 -1.45 -1.82
C ALA A 181 13.72 -0.41 -2.94
N SER A 182 12.78 0.54 -3.08
CA SER A 182 12.90 1.65 -4.03
C SER A 182 13.03 1.27 -5.51
N CYS A 183 12.57 0.09 -5.91
CA CYS A 183 12.51 -0.31 -7.32
C CYS A 183 11.21 0.12 -8.04
N GLY A 184 10.26 0.82 -7.41
CA GLY A 184 9.07 1.36 -8.09
C GLY A 184 7.80 0.50 -8.09
N LYS A 185 7.72 -0.54 -7.26
CA LYS A 185 6.53 -1.43 -7.15
C LYS A 185 5.22 -0.67 -6.89
N SER A 186 5.21 0.21 -5.88
CA SER A 186 4.04 1.02 -5.53
C SER A 186 3.60 1.94 -6.67
N ILE A 187 4.56 2.48 -7.43
CA ILE A 187 4.28 3.32 -8.60
C ILE A 187 3.64 2.48 -9.71
N ALA A 188 4.19 1.30 -9.99
CA ALA A 188 3.64 0.39 -11.00
C ALA A 188 2.21 -0.05 -10.65
N LEU A 189 1.94 -0.34 -9.37
CA LEU A 189 0.60 -0.68 -8.89
C LEU A 189 -0.38 0.51 -9.05
N ALA A 190 0.03 1.72 -8.71
CA ALA A 190 -0.81 2.91 -8.90
C ALA A 190 -1.09 3.21 -10.39
N MET A 191 -0.09 3.03 -11.27
CA MET A 191 -0.29 3.14 -12.71
C MET A 191 -1.22 2.05 -13.24
N LEU A 192 -1.17 0.83 -12.69
CA LEU A 192 -2.09 -0.26 -13.06
C LEU A 192 -3.52 0.07 -12.67
N VAL A 193 -3.73 0.62 -11.47
CA VAL A 193 -5.04 1.08 -11.00
C VAL A 193 -5.59 2.18 -11.90
N HIS A 194 -4.77 3.19 -12.22
CA HIS A 194 -5.18 4.26 -13.14
C HIS A 194 -5.59 3.70 -14.51
N TRP A 195 -4.78 2.81 -15.09
CA TRP A 195 -5.13 2.14 -16.35
C TRP A 195 -6.42 1.33 -16.25
N ALA A 196 -6.60 0.51 -15.22
CA ALA A 196 -7.81 -0.30 -15.07
C ALA A 196 -9.08 0.57 -14.92
N ARG A 197 -8.95 1.74 -14.30
CA ARG A 197 -10.01 2.73 -14.19
C ARG A 197 -10.36 3.36 -15.52
N ASP A 198 -9.37 3.67 -16.36
CA ASP A 198 -9.58 4.16 -17.73
C ASP A 198 -10.30 3.11 -18.61
N GLU A 199 -10.03 1.82 -18.39
CA GLU A 199 -10.72 0.70 -19.08
C GLU A 199 -12.11 0.40 -18.50
N GLY A 200 -12.58 1.14 -17.49
CA GLY A 200 -13.90 0.98 -16.89
C GLY A 200 -14.04 -0.21 -15.93
N TRP A 201 -12.95 -0.67 -15.32
CA TRP A 201 -12.98 -1.78 -14.36
C TRP A 201 -13.46 -1.31 -12.98
N LEU A 202 -14.01 -2.23 -12.19
CA LEU A 202 -14.27 -2.00 -10.77
C LEU A 202 -12.99 -2.23 -9.98
N VAL A 203 -12.43 -1.19 -9.38
CA VAL A 203 -11.12 -1.27 -8.71
C VAL A 203 -11.23 -1.02 -7.22
N PHE A 204 -10.85 -2.02 -6.42
CA PHE A 204 -10.64 -1.91 -4.98
C PHE A 204 -9.16 -1.63 -4.70
N TYR A 205 -8.80 -0.38 -4.45
CA TYR A 205 -7.41 0.03 -4.25
C TYR A 205 -7.12 0.41 -2.79
N VAL A 206 -6.06 -0.17 -2.22
CA VAL A 206 -5.54 0.15 -0.89
C VAL A 206 -4.09 0.62 -1.02
N PRO A 207 -3.81 1.93 -1.07
CA PRO A 207 -2.46 2.46 -1.22
C PRO A 207 -1.56 2.26 0.02
N ARG A 208 -2.16 1.96 1.18
CA ARG A 208 -1.44 1.83 2.46
C ARG A 208 -1.98 0.67 3.29
N GLY A 209 -1.64 -0.55 2.91
CA GLY A 209 -2.06 -1.77 3.63
C GLY A 209 -1.62 -1.81 5.09
N ARG A 210 -0.53 -1.12 5.47
CA ARG A 210 -0.06 -1.02 6.86
C ARG A 210 -1.08 -0.38 7.81
N GLU A 211 -1.87 0.58 7.34
CA GLU A 211 -2.89 1.27 8.16
C GLU A 211 -3.99 0.31 8.64
N TRP A 212 -4.12 -0.88 8.04
CA TRP A 212 -5.07 -1.90 8.49
C TRP A 212 -4.58 -2.68 9.72
N THR A 213 -3.28 -2.60 10.01
CA THR A 213 -2.65 -3.33 11.12
C THR A 213 -2.05 -2.38 12.17
N HIS A 214 -2.24 -1.07 12.01
CA HIS A 214 -1.58 -0.04 12.80
C HIS A 214 -2.54 1.11 13.11
N GLY A 215 -2.48 1.63 14.34
CA GLY A 215 -3.25 2.78 14.79
C GLY A 215 -4.77 2.57 14.90
N GLY A 216 -5.48 3.61 15.35
CA GLY A 216 -6.94 3.60 15.46
C GLY A 216 -7.51 2.74 16.59
N PHE A 217 -8.85 2.74 16.68
CA PHE A 217 -9.61 1.94 17.64
C PHE A 217 -9.76 0.50 17.15
N PHE A 218 -9.57 -0.46 18.05
CA PHE A 218 -9.74 -1.89 17.76
C PHE A 218 -10.48 -2.59 18.90
N SER A 219 -11.27 -3.61 18.56
CA SER A 219 -12.08 -4.38 19.52
C SER A 219 -12.17 -5.84 19.09
N LYS A 220 -12.20 -6.78 20.03
CA LYS A 220 -12.42 -8.20 19.70
C LYS A 220 -13.90 -8.47 19.53
N ASN A 221 -14.28 -9.07 18.41
CA ASN A 221 -15.64 -9.48 18.17
C ASN A 221 -15.88 -10.89 18.75
N PRO A 222 -16.79 -11.07 19.72
CA PRO A 222 -17.04 -12.36 20.35
C PRO A 222 -17.70 -13.36 19.40
N GLU A 223 -18.48 -12.90 18.41
CA GLU A 223 -19.17 -13.78 17.48
C GLU A 223 -18.21 -14.38 16.45
N THR A 224 -17.34 -13.54 15.86
CA THR A 224 -16.44 -13.97 14.79
C THR A 224 -15.09 -14.45 15.32
N GLY A 225 -14.74 -14.10 16.57
CA GLY A 225 -13.44 -14.37 17.17
C GLY A 225 -12.29 -13.51 16.60
N HIS A 226 -12.58 -12.60 15.69
CA HIS A 226 -11.61 -11.72 15.04
C HIS A 226 -11.52 -10.35 15.71
N TRP A 227 -10.45 -9.61 15.40
CA TRP A 227 -10.27 -8.23 15.83
C TRP A 227 -10.79 -7.26 14.77
N ASP A 228 -11.69 -6.38 15.19
CA ASP A 228 -12.39 -5.41 14.38
C ASP A 228 -11.70 -4.04 14.50
N THR A 229 -11.53 -3.34 13.38
CA THR A 229 -10.95 -1.99 13.29
C THR A 229 -11.93 -1.04 12.59
N PRO A 230 -13.00 -0.60 13.27
CA PRO A 230 -14.15 0.04 12.65
C PRO A 230 -13.86 1.41 12.04
N LEU A 231 -12.96 2.20 12.63
CA LEU A 231 -12.54 3.49 12.05
C LEU A 231 -11.82 3.30 10.71
N GLN A 232 -10.94 2.30 10.64
CA GLN A 232 -10.23 1.98 9.42
C GLN A 232 -11.18 1.40 8.37
N ALA A 233 -12.14 0.56 8.77
CA ALA A 233 -13.17 0.05 7.87
C ALA A 233 -13.98 1.17 7.22
N ALA A 234 -14.44 2.15 8.00
CA ALA A 234 -15.17 3.29 7.47
C ALA A 234 -14.33 4.14 6.49
N ASN A 235 -13.03 4.31 6.75
CA ASN A 235 -12.13 5.01 5.84
C ASN A 235 -11.96 4.25 4.51
N VAL A 236 -11.76 2.93 4.57
CA VAL A 236 -11.67 2.08 3.38
C VAL A 236 -12.94 2.14 2.54
N LEU A 237 -14.12 2.12 3.18
CA LEU A 237 -15.40 2.26 2.48
C LEU A 237 -15.56 3.63 1.82
N LYS A 238 -15.16 4.72 2.50
CA LYS A 238 -15.14 6.07 1.91
C LYS A 238 -14.22 6.15 0.71
N ASP A 239 -13.02 5.60 0.81
CA ASP A 239 -12.03 5.59 -0.27
C ASP A 239 -12.54 4.79 -1.47
N PHE A 240 -13.10 3.60 -1.23
CA PHE A 240 -13.68 2.77 -2.27
C PHE A 240 -14.84 3.46 -3.01
N LEU A 241 -15.62 4.28 -2.31
CA LEU A 241 -16.75 5.01 -2.87
C LEU A 241 -16.32 6.15 -3.81
N LYS A 242 -15.18 6.82 -3.54
CA LYS A 242 -14.76 8.05 -4.26
C LYS A 242 -14.70 7.90 -5.78
N TRP A 243 -14.22 6.75 -6.28
CA TRP A 243 -14.15 6.47 -7.72
C TRP A 243 -15.31 5.61 -8.22
N ASN A 244 -15.69 4.59 -7.45
CA ASN A 244 -16.56 3.52 -7.95
C ASN A 244 -18.07 3.82 -7.83
N GLU A 245 -18.47 5.02 -7.39
CA GLU A 245 -19.86 5.36 -7.09
C GLU A 245 -20.85 4.98 -8.21
N SER A 246 -20.51 5.27 -9.47
CA SER A 246 -21.35 4.97 -10.63
C SER A 246 -21.58 3.47 -10.81
N HIS A 247 -20.52 2.66 -10.70
CA HIS A 247 -20.59 1.20 -10.80
C HIS A 247 -21.35 0.59 -9.62
N LEU A 248 -21.11 1.08 -8.40
CA LEU A 248 -21.72 0.53 -7.18
C LEU A 248 -23.25 0.71 -7.14
N LYS A 249 -23.78 1.77 -7.76
CA LYS A 249 -25.23 1.99 -7.89
C LYS A 249 -25.89 1.01 -8.86
N GLN A 250 -25.15 0.44 -9.80
CA GLN A 250 -25.67 -0.48 -10.82
C GLN A 250 -25.55 -1.95 -10.40
N LEU A 251 -24.69 -2.25 -9.44
CA LEU A 251 -24.42 -3.61 -8.99
C LEU A 251 -25.31 -3.97 -7.79
N PRO A 252 -26.19 -4.99 -7.90
CA PRO A 252 -26.96 -5.49 -6.78
C PRO A 252 -26.07 -6.29 -5.81
N CYS A 253 -26.45 -6.31 -4.53
CA CYS A 253 -25.94 -7.30 -3.58
C CYS A 253 -26.45 -8.69 -3.99
N GLN A 254 -25.56 -9.68 -4.06
CA GLN A 254 -25.92 -11.06 -4.43
C GLN A 254 -26.09 -11.98 -3.24
N ILE A 255 -25.58 -11.59 -2.07
CA ILE A 255 -25.68 -12.40 -0.87
C ILE A 255 -26.73 -11.74 0.02
N ASP A 256 -27.60 -12.54 0.61
CA ASP A 256 -28.70 -12.06 1.48
C ASP A 256 -28.42 -12.23 2.99
N GLY A 257 -27.32 -12.91 3.34
CA GLY A 257 -26.99 -13.21 4.74
C GLY A 257 -26.71 -11.97 5.60
N PRO A 258 -26.98 -12.01 6.92
CA PRO A 258 -26.82 -10.88 7.82
C PRO A 258 -25.37 -10.41 7.93
N ILE A 259 -25.21 -9.14 8.30
CA ILE A 259 -23.92 -8.50 8.56
C ILE A 259 -23.65 -8.55 10.07
N PRO A 260 -22.57 -9.21 10.52
CA PRO A 260 -22.20 -9.20 11.93
C PRO A 260 -21.81 -7.79 12.36
N LEU A 261 -22.32 -7.38 13.52
CA LEU A 261 -22.01 -6.09 14.13
C LEU A 261 -20.85 -6.24 15.11
N GLY A 262 -20.01 -5.23 15.14
CA GLY A 262 -18.92 -5.09 16.11
C GLY A 262 -19.10 -3.87 16.99
N GLU A 263 -18.08 -3.55 17.76
CA GLU A 263 -18.07 -2.33 18.58
C GLU A 263 -17.95 -1.09 17.70
N GLY A 264 -18.89 -0.16 17.81
CA GLY A 264 -18.82 1.12 17.11
C GLY A 264 -17.86 2.09 17.82
N ALA A 265 -16.91 2.67 17.08
CA ALA A 265 -16.04 3.71 17.65
C ALA A 265 -16.88 4.91 18.14
N GLY A 266 -16.81 5.20 19.44
CA GLY A 266 -17.58 6.27 20.08
C GLY A 266 -19.06 5.96 20.34
N VAL A 267 -19.54 4.77 19.96
CA VAL A 267 -20.93 4.33 20.16
C VAL A 267 -21.00 3.12 21.10
N GLY A 268 -19.94 2.31 21.14
CA GLY A 268 -19.88 1.07 21.91
C GLY A 268 -20.66 -0.07 21.23
N TRP A 269 -20.96 -1.10 22.01
CA TRP A 269 -21.80 -2.23 21.57
C TRP A 269 -23.27 -1.84 21.59
N LEU A 270 -23.99 -2.19 20.52
CA LEU A 270 -25.45 -2.11 20.53
C LEU A 270 -26.00 -3.19 21.47
N LYS A 271 -27.02 -2.84 22.24
CA LYS A 271 -27.68 -3.80 23.14
C LYS A 271 -28.61 -4.70 22.33
N ASP A 272 -28.49 -6.01 22.51
CA ASP A 272 -29.38 -7.04 21.98
C ASP A 272 -29.51 -7.08 20.44
N VAL A 273 -28.55 -6.50 19.72
CA VAL A 273 -28.49 -6.53 18.25
C VAL A 273 -27.08 -6.87 17.81
N ASP A 274 -26.88 -8.13 17.46
CA ASP A 274 -25.57 -8.63 17.02
C ASP A 274 -25.42 -8.63 15.49
N ASN A 275 -26.53 -8.53 14.76
CA ASN A 275 -26.57 -8.68 13.31
C ASN A 275 -27.49 -7.63 12.66
N MET A 276 -27.08 -7.14 11.49
CA MET A 276 -27.88 -6.23 10.66
C MET A 276 -28.23 -6.92 9.34
N SER A 277 -29.52 -6.99 9.01
CA SER A 277 -29.98 -7.42 7.70
C SER A 277 -29.97 -6.26 6.71
N MET A 278 -29.58 -6.56 5.47
CA MET A 278 -29.73 -5.62 4.36
C MET A 278 -31.11 -5.82 3.71
N PRO A 279 -31.80 -4.74 3.30
CA PRO A 279 -33.03 -4.86 2.52
C PRO A 279 -32.81 -5.67 1.23
N GLU A 280 -33.80 -6.48 0.86
CA GLU A 280 -33.81 -7.22 -0.40
C GLU A 280 -33.71 -6.26 -1.59
N GLY A 281 -32.87 -6.60 -2.57
CA GLY A 281 -32.63 -5.76 -3.74
C GLY A 281 -31.75 -4.53 -3.50
N SER A 282 -31.08 -4.44 -2.34
CA SER A 282 -30.08 -3.41 -2.08
C SER A 282 -28.90 -3.48 -3.05
N THR A 283 -28.31 -2.32 -3.35
CA THR A 283 -27.13 -2.22 -4.21
C THR A 283 -25.84 -2.29 -3.39
N LEU A 284 -24.70 -2.54 -4.04
CA LEU A 284 -23.38 -2.44 -3.39
C LEU A 284 -23.13 -1.02 -2.87
N TYR A 285 -23.70 0.01 -3.49
CA TYR A 285 -23.67 1.38 -2.98
C TYR A 285 -24.37 1.48 -1.62
N ASP A 286 -25.56 0.89 -1.48
CA ASP A 286 -26.32 0.93 -0.22
C ASP A 286 -25.58 0.19 0.89
N LEU A 287 -24.96 -0.94 0.56
CA LEU A 287 -24.11 -1.70 1.47
C LEU A 287 -22.92 -0.85 1.98
N VAL A 288 -22.18 -0.23 1.06
CA VAL A 288 -21.03 0.65 1.40
C VAL A 288 -21.49 1.85 2.23
N ASN A 289 -22.57 2.53 1.82
CA ASN A 289 -23.11 3.70 2.51
C ASN A 289 -23.59 3.35 3.94
N THR A 290 -24.16 2.16 4.12
CA THR A 290 -24.55 1.63 5.44
C THR A 290 -23.33 1.52 6.35
N GLY A 291 -22.22 0.94 5.87
CA GLY A 291 -20.99 0.83 6.66
C GLY A 291 -20.31 2.18 6.94
N ILE A 292 -20.47 3.18 6.07
CA ILE A 292 -19.96 4.54 6.31
C ILE A 292 -20.77 5.27 7.39
N LYS A 293 -22.10 5.10 7.38
CA LYS A 293 -23.02 5.72 8.35
C LYS A 293 -22.99 5.03 9.71
N HIS A 294 -22.86 3.71 9.71
CA HIS A 294 -22.93 2.88 10.91
C HIS A 294 -21.59 2.23 11.21
N THR A 295 -20.81 2.88 12.09
CA THR A 295 -19.46 2.45 12.47
C THR A 295 -19.39 1.02 13.02
N HIS A 296 -20.43 0.56 13.73
CA HIS A 296 -20.52 -0.81 14.27
C HIS A 296 -20.70 -1.87 13.16
N ALA A 297 -21.30 -1.51 12.02
CA ALA A 297 -21.47 -2.40 10.88
C ALA A 297 -20.28 -2.33 9.89
N ALA A 298 -19.42 -1.30 9.99
CA ALA A 298 -18.39 -1.00 9.00
C ALA A 298 -17.47 -2.19 8.70
N VAL A 299 -17.00 -2.91 9.73
CA VAL A 299 -16.10 -4.07 9.55
C VAL A 299 -16.83 -5.23 8.88
N GLY A 300 -18.03 -5.56 9.36
CA GLY A 300 -18.88 -6.60 8.75
C GLY A 300 -19.20 -6.28 7.28
N VAL A 301 -19.48 -5.01 6.98
CA VAL A 301 -19.71 -4.51 5.61
C VAL A 301 -18.47 -4.71 4.73
N VAL A 302 -17.25 -4.41 5.21
CA VAL A 302 -16.01 -4.62 4.43
C VAL A 302 -15.77 -6.12 4.16
N VAL A 303 -15.97 -6.97 5.17
CA VAL A 303 -15.85 -8.44 5.01
C VAL A 303 -16.91 -8.97 4.04
N ARG A 304 -18.13 -8.43 4.09
CA ARG A 304 -19.18 -8.77 3.14
C ARG A 304 -18.84 -8.30 1.73
N LEU A 305 -18.42 -7.05 1.57
CA LEU A 305 -18.02 -6.46 0.31
C LEU A 305 -16.95 -7.32 -0.40
N ARG A 306 -15.97 -7.85 0.34
CA ARG A 306 -14.98 -8.79 -0.22
C ARG A 306 -15.62 -9.97 -0.95
N ARG A 307 -16.67 -10.56 -0.37
CA ARG A 307 -17.38 -11.73 -0.91
C ARG A 307 -18.25 -11.32 -2.09
N GLU A 308 -18.95 -10.20 -1.99
CA GLU A 308 -19.75 -9.64 -3.09
C GLU A 308 -18.88 -9.36 -4.32
N LEU A 309 -17.70 -8.76 -4.14
CA LEU A 309 -16.77 -8.47 -5.23
C LEU A 309 -16.32 -9.73 -5.98
N SER A 310 -16.18 -10.87 -5.30
CA SER A 310 -15.87 -12.15 -5.97
C SER A 310 -17.03 -12.71 -6.80
N LEU A 311 -18.26 -12.26 -6.53
CA LEU A 311 -19.45 -12.71 -7.24
C LEU A 311 -19.80 -11.80 -8.42
N VAL A 312 -19.24 -10.58 -8.48
CA VAL A 312 -19.45 -9.67 -9.61
C VAL A 312 -18.75 -10.21 -10.85
N LYS A 313 -19.54 -10.55 -11.88
CA LYS A 313 -19.05 -11.06 -13.18
C LYS A 313 -19.37 -10.14 -14.36
N ASN A 314 -20.20 -9.13 -14.16
CA ASN A 314 -20.68 -8.24 -15.22
C ASN A 314 -19.58 -7.28 -15.72
N ILE A 315 -18.67 -6.91 -14.82
CA ILE A 315 -17.52 -6.03 -15.10
C ILE A 315 -16.26 -6.63 -14.47
N PRO A 316 -15.08 -6.42 -15.07
CA PRO A 316 -13.83 -6.90 -14.49
C PRO A 316 -13.56 -6.23 -13.13
N VAL A 317 -13.19 -7.03 -12.12
CA VAL A 317 -12.89 -6.55 -10.76
C VAL A 317 -11.41 -6.72 -10.47
N LEU A 318 -10.72 -5.65 -10.08
CA LEU A 318 -9.32 -5.67 -9.67
C LEU A 318 -9.16 -5.27 -8.20
N ILE A 319 -8.55 -6.14 -7.40
CA ILE A 319 -8.16 -5.86 -6.02
C ILE A 319 -6.66 -5.53 -6.00
N ALA A 320 -6.30 -4.29 -5.67
CA ALA A 320 -4.93 -3.80 -5.67
C ALA A 320 -4.54 -3.31 -4.26
N ILE A 321 -3.51 -3.92 -3.65
CA ILE A 321 -3.08 -3.62 -2.28
C ILE A 321 -1.59 -3.32 -2.25
N ASP A 322 -1.20 -2.11 -1.86
CA ASP A 322 0.19 -1.77 -1.58
C ASP A 322 0.53 -2.04 -0.11
N GLN A 323 1.82 -2.25 0.18
CA GLN A 323 2.32 -2.66 1.50
C GLN A 323 1.70 -3.98 1.99
N TYR A 324 1.40 -4.88 1.05
CA TYR A 324 0.73 -6.16 1.31
C TYR A 324 1.52 -7.07 2.27
N ASN A 325 2.84 -6.89 2.35
CA ASN A 325 3.69 -7.59 3.31
C ASN A 325 3.31 -7.30 4.77
N SER A 326 2.72 -6.14 5.10
CA SER A 326 2.24 -5.81 6.44
C SER A 326 1.13 -6.75 6.94
N TRP A 327 0.49 -7.52 6.06
CA TRP A 327 -0.56 -8.48 6.41
C TRP A 327 -0.05 -9.89 6.74
N PHE A 328 1.26 -10.11 6.68
CA PHE A 328 1.91 -11.39 7.00
C PHE A 328 2.75 -11.34 8.29
N THR A 329 2.65 -10.24 9.04
CA THR A 329 3.39 -10.03 10.29
C THR A 329 2.45 -9.67 11.44
N PHE A 330 3.01 -9.40 12.61
CA PHE A 330 2.27 -8.89 13.75
C PHE A 330 1.82 -7.44 13.53
N SER A 331 0.63 -7.13 14.04
CA SER A 331 0.07 -5.78 14.08
C SER A 331 0.63 -4.99 15.27
N GLU A 332 0.34 -3.70 15.35
CA GLU A 332 0.61 -2.90 16.56
C GLU A 332 -0.37 -3.19 17.71
N TYR A 333 -1.45 -3.92 17.42
CA TYR A 333 -2.45 -4.23 18.44
C TYR A 333 -1.96 -5.36 19.35
N GLU A 334 -2.35 -5.26 20.61
CA GLU A 334 -2.02 -6.26 21.62
C GLU A 334 -3.28 -6.69 22.38
N GLU A 335 -3.38 -7.99 22.63
CA GLU A 335 -4.41 -8.61 23.44
C GLU A 335 -3.92 -8.71 24.89
N ALA A 336 -4.63 -8.11 25.84
CA ALA A 336 -4.33 -8.29 27.25
C ALA A 336 -4.63 -9.73 27.68
N VAL A 337 -3.59 -10.51 28.01
CA VAL A 337 -3.71 -11.89 28.51
C VAL A 337 -3.82 -11.89 30.03
N THR A 338 -3.01 -11.06 30.69
CA THR A 338 -3.11 -10.78 32.12
C THR A 338 -2.99 -9.28 32.34
N ILE A 339 -3.23 -8.82 33.57
CA ILE A 339 -3.07 -7.41 33.96
C ILE A 339 -1.65 -6.87 33.63
N ARG A 340 -0.64 -7.75 33.54
CA ARG A 340 0.76 -7.38 33.31
C ARG A 340 1.36 -7.93 32.01
N SER A 341 0.58 -8.64 31.20
CA SER A 341 1.10 -9.26 29.98
C SER A 341 0.14 -9.10 28.81
N SER A 342 0.67 -8.62 27.70
CA SER A 342 -0.03 -8.51 26.44
C SER A 342 0.58 -9.46 25.40
N ARG A 343 -0.25 -9.96 24.50
CA ARG A 343 0.15 -10.79 23.35
C ARG A 343 0.01 -9.93 22.09
N PRO A 344 1.04 -9.84 21.24
CA PRO A 344 0.90 -9.15 19.96
C PRO A 344 -0.12 -9.88 19.08
N VAL A 345 -1.09 -9.13 18.57
CA VAL A 345 -2.12 -9.66 17.67
C VAL A 345 -1.50 -9.82 16.29
N HIS A 346 -1.61 -11.01 15.71
CA HIS A 346 -1.13 -11.26 14.36
C HIS A 346 -2.07 -10.61 13.32
N ALA A 347 -1.56 -10.07 12.22
CA ALA A 347 -2.40 -9.38 11.22
C ALA A 347 -3.55 -10.25 10.67
N ARG A 348 -3.32 -11.56 10.48
CA ARG A 348 -4.35 -12.55 10.11
C ARG A 348 -5.56 -12.63 11.07
N GLU A 349 -5.41 -12.18 12.32
CA GLU A 349 -6.48 -12.22 13.31
C GLU A 349 -7.42 -11.01 13.19
N LEU A 350 -7.02 -9.98 12.43
CA LEU A 350 -7.85 -8.81 12.13
C LEU A 350 -8.88 -9.16 11.04
N ALA A 351 -10.15 -8.86 11.27
CA ALA A 351 -11.26 -9.32 10.42
C ALA A 351 -11.11 -8.88 8.94
N MET A 352 -10.81 -7.60 8.71
CA MET A 352 -10.65 -7.08 7.34
C MET A 352 -9.42 -7.68 6.65
N VAL A 353 -8.29 -7.77 7.36
CA VAL A 353 -7.08 -8.36 6.80
C VAL A 353 -7.32 -9.83 6.48
N ASN A 354 -7.94 -10.59 7.37
CA ASN A 354 -8.27 -11.99 7.13
C ASN A 354 -9.12 -12.17 5.84
N ALA A 355 -10.09 -11.29 5.62
CA ALA A 355 -10.95 -11.35 4.43
C ALA A 355 -10.20 -11.06 3.12
N PHE A 356 -9.29 -10.08 3.10
CA PHE A 356 -8.58 -9.67 1.88
C PHE A 356 -7.20 -10.31 1.69
N ARG A 357 -6.64 -10.93 2.73
CA ARG A 357 -5.27 -11.48 2.68
C ARG A 357 -5.17 -12.70 1.77
N SER A 358 -6.19 -13.54 1.68
CA SER A 358 -6.13 -14.75 0.83
C SER A 358 -6.19 -14.39 -0.65
N MET A 359 -5.20 -14.87 -1.42
CA MET A 359 -5.16 -14.84 -2.88
C MET A 359 -5.59 -16.17 -3.49
N MET A 360 -6.18 -17.09 -2.72
CA MET A 360 -6.61 -18.40 -3.24
C MET A 360 -7.97 -18.34 -3.97
N HIS A 361 -8.62 -17.18 -3.99
CA HIS A 361 -9.85 -16.94 -4.74
C HIS A 361 -9.55 -16.70 -6.23
N ASP A 362 -10.50 -17.01 -7.11
CA ASP A 362 -10.35 -16.86 -8.57
C ASP A 362 -10.43 -15.39 -9.07
N ASP A 363 -10.25 -14.43 -8.17
CA ASP A 363 -10.33 -12.99 -8.46
C ASP A 363 -9.01 -12.45 -8.99
N MET A 364 -9.06 -11.37 -9.77
CA MET A 364 -7.86 -10.63 -10.15
C MET A 364 -7.38 -9.80 -8.96
N MET A 365 -6.22 -10.16 -8.43
CA MET A 365 -5.67 -9.55 -7.22
C MET A 365 -4.17 -9.29 -7.35
N VAL A 366 -3.74 -8.08 -7.01
CA VAL A 366 -2.34 -7.67 -7.02
C VAL A 366 -1.95 -7.10 -5.67
N GLY A 367 -0.98 -7.74 -5.02
CA GLY A 367 -0.33 -7.22 -3.83
C GLY A 367 1.05 -6.67 -4.17
N ALA A 368 1.42 -5.47 -3.69
CA ALA A 368 2.78 -4.97 -3.77
C ALA A 368 3.45 -5.03 -2.40
N PHE A 369 4.63 -5.64 -2.34
CA PHE A 369 5.46 -5.61 -1.14
C PHE A 369 6.17 -4.27 -1.01
N SER A 370 6.19 -3.71 0.19
CA SER A 370 6.97 -2.52 0.49
C SER A 370 8.06 -2.86 1.48
N HIS A 371 9.28 -3.10 0.97
CA HIS A 371 10.48 -3.32 1.80
C HIS A 371 10.94 -2.06 2.55
N SER A 372 10.26 -0.93 2.35
CA SER A 372 10.40 0.26 3.19
C SER A 372 9.64 0.13 4.52
N THR A 373 8.71 -0.82 4.61
CA THR A 373 8.08 -1.18 5.89
C THR A 373 9.00 -2.11 6.66
N ALA A 374 9.14 -1.90 7.97
CA ALA A 374 10.06 -2.64 8.85
C ALA A 374 9.59 -4.07 9.17
N VAL A 375 9.07 -4.79 8.17
CA VAL A 375 8.48 -6.13 8.30
C VAL A 375 9.52 -7.25 8.15
N GLY A 376 10.74 -6.91 7.72
CA GLY A 376 11.80 -7.89 7.46
C GLY A 376 11.54 -8.73 6.21
N LYS A 377 12.41 -9.70 5.95
CA LYS A 377 12.32 -10.56 4.77
C LYS A 377 11.35 -11.72 5.03
N LEU A 378 10.18 -11.69 4.40
CA LEU A 378 9.23 -12.79 4.42
C LEU A 378 9.76 -14.01 3.65
N ARG A 379 9.32 -15.22 4.05
CA ARG A 379 9.61 -16.47 3.33
C ARG A 379 9.08 -16.40 1.90
N LYS A 380 9.66 -17.17 0.96
CA LYS A 380 9.18 -17.22 -0.43
C LYS A 380 7.74 -17.72 -0.50
N ASP A 381 7.47 -18.81 0.21
CA ASP A 381 6.12 -19.35 0.31
C ASP A 381 5.36 -18.58 1.40
N LEU A 382 4.27 -17.95 1.00
CA LEU A 382 3.33 -17.32 1.94
C LEU A 382 2.14 -18.25 2.13
N PRO A 383 1.59 -18.30 3.35
CA PRO A 383 0.28 -18.91 3.55
C PRO A 383 -0.78 -18.17 2.72
N ASP A 384 -1.73 -18.92 2.17
CA ASP A 384 -2.91 -18.41 1.46
C ASP A 384 -2.59 -17.58 0.19
N VAL A 385 -1.41 -17.79 -0.40
CA VAL A 385 -0.97 -17.19 -1.66
C VAL A 385 -0.44 -18.28 -2.58
N PRO A 386 -0.81 -18.30 -3.88
CA PRO A 386 -0.26 -19.26 -4.84
C PRO A 386 1.28 -19.17 -4.93
N VAL A 387 1.95 -20.32 -5.05
CA VAL A 387 3.43 -20.42 -5.05
C VAL A 387 4.06 -19.62 -6.18
N ASP A 388 3.39 -19.55 -7.33
CA ASP A 388 3.84 -18.84 -8.53
C ASP A 388 3.29 -17.41 -8.65
N ALA A 389 2.56 -16.90 -7.66
CA ALA A 389 2.03 -15.54 -7.69
C ALA A 389 3.13 -14.47 -7.60
N ARG A 390 4.28 -14.79 -6.98
CA ARG A 390 5.37 -13.84 -6.80
C ARG A 390 6.06 -13.49 -8.12
N VAL A 391 6.13 -12.20 -8.41
CA VAL A 391 6.83 -11.62 -9.55
C VAL A 391 7.90 -10.66 -9.03
N ASN A 392 9.15 -10.86 -9.45
CA ASN A 392 10.24 -9.99 -9.06
C ASN A 392 10.25 -8.71 -9.93
N PHE A 393 10.10 -7.57 -9.29
CA PHE A 393 10.17 -6.24 -9.88
C PHE A 393 11.61 -5.74 -9.78
N SER A 394 12.30 -5.75 -10.91
CA SER A 394 13.71 -5.37 -10.99
C SER A 394 13.93 -3.87 -10.76
N ARG A 395 15.16 -3.54 -10.36
CA ARG A 395 15.69 -2.18 -10.40
C ARG A 395 15.80 -1.69 -11.84
N TYR A 396 16.18 -0.42 -12.03
CA TYR A 396 16.33 0.12 -13.38
C TYR A 396 17.35 -0.68 -14.17
N SER A 397 17.02 -1.01 -15.43
CA SER A 397 18.01 -1.47 -16.39
C SER A 397 18.94 -0.32 -16.79
N LEU A 398 20.00 -0.62 -17.53
CA LEU A 398 20.89 0.42 -18.08
C LEU A 398 20.12 1.42 -18.96
N ASP A 399 19.20 0.94 -19.81
CA ASP A 399 18.41 1.78 -20.71
C ASP A 399 17.40 2.64 -19.94
N GLU A 400 16.75 2.06 -18.92
CA GLU A 400 15.85 2.79 -18.02
C GLU A 400 16.64 3.87 -17.25
N ALA A 401 17.81 3.53 -16.72
CA ALA A 401 18.69 4.43 -15.99
C ALA A 401 19.21 5.57 -16.88
N ALA A 402 19.62 5.28 -18.12
CA ALA A 402 20.02 6.29 -19.10
C ALA A 402 18.89 7.30 -19.31
N THR A 403 17.67 6.81 -19.52
CA THR A 403 16.48 7.65 -19.73
C THR A 403 16.17 8.50 -18.49
N VAL A 404 16.25 7.94 -17.29
CA VAL A 404 16.05 8.67 -16.03
C VAL A 404 17.08 9.80 -15.88
N CYS A 405 18.35 9.52 -16.18
CA CYS A 405 19.41 10.52 -16.12
C CYS A 405 19.21 11.65 -17.15
N HIS A 406 18.78 11.32 -18.37
CA HIS A 406 18.42 12.32 -19.39
C HIS A 406 17.18 13.13 -18.98
N TYR A 407 16.21 12.50 -18.31
CA TYR A 407 15.07 13.21 -17.74
C TYR A 407 15.50 14.19 -16.65
N TYR A 408 16.37 13.81 -15.73
CA TYR A 408 16.89 14.72 -14.71
C TYR A 408 17.71 15.86 -15.31
N LEU A 409 18.48 15.61 -16.38
CA LEU A 409 19.13 16.66 -17.15
C LEU A 409 18.10 17.62 -17.75
N ARG A 410 17.04 17.10 -18.36
CA ARG A 410 15.93 17.88 -18.93
C ARG A 410 15.21 18.73 -17.89
N GLN A 411 15.14 18.24 -16.65
CA GLN A 411 14.54 18.93 -15.51
C GLN A 411 15.51 19.83 -14.73
N ARG A 412 16.71 20.06 -15.30
CA ARG A 412 17.77 20.91 -14.72
C ARG A 412 18.12 20.51 -13.28
N LEU A 413 18.03 19.22 -12.98
CA LEU A 413 18.50 18.64 -11.72
C LEU A 413 20.00 18.33 -11.75
N VAL A 414 20.58 18.29 -12.96
CA VAL A 414 22.01 18.09 -13.20
C VAL A 414 22.50 19.18 -14.14
N ASN A 415 23.70 19.69 -13.88
CA ASN A 415 24.34 20.64 -14.77
C ASN A 415 24.81 19.95 -16.06
N ARG A 416 24.51 20.57 -17.21
CA ARG A 416 24.90 20.04 -18.54
C ARG A 416 26.40 19.81 -18.69
N GLU A 417 27.22 20.62 -18.06
CA GLU A 417 28.69 20.50 -18.10
C GLU A 417 29.22 19.26 -17.38
N VAL A 418 28.49 18.76 -16.39
CA VAL A 418 28.87 17.58 -15.60
C VAL A 418 28.32 16.30 -16.23
N PHE A 419 27.21 16.42 -16.96
CA PHE A 419 26.50 15.29 -17.53
C PHE A 419 27.30 14.66 -18.67
N SER A 420 27.78 13.44 -18.44
CA SER A 420 28.50 12.64 -19.43
C SER A 420 28.07 11.17 -19.34
N GLU A 421 28.27 10.43 -20.43
CA GLU A 421 28.00 8.99 -20.51
C GLU A 421 28.67 8.20 -19.38
N GLU A 422 29.89 8.56 -19.02
CA GLU A 422 30.62 7.89 -17.94
C GLU A 422 30.09 8.25 -16.56
N ASN A 423 29.73 9.52 -16.34
CA ASN A 423 29.32 9.99 -15.02
C ASN A 423 27.98 9.40 -14.58
N TRP A 424 26.98 9.39 -15.47
CA TRP A 424 25.69 8.80 -15.12
C TRP A 424 25.79 7.28 -14.95
N LYS A 425 26.67 6.61 -15.72
CA LYS A 425 26.96 5.17 -15.55
C LYS A 425 27.62 4.88 -14.21
N LYS A 426 28.55 5.72 -13.74
CA LYS A 426 29.13 5.61 -12.39
C LYS A 426 28.05 5.66 -11.31
N VAL A 427 27.10 6.58 -11.42
CA VAL A 427 25.95 6.67 -10.49
C VAL A 427 25.06 5.43 -10.57
N TYR A 428 24.79 4.92 -11.78
CA TYR A 428 24.05 3.68 -11.96
C TYR A 428 24.71 2.49 -11.28
N TYR A 429 26.03 2.29 -11.45
CA TYR A 429 26.76 1.21 -10.81
C TYR A 429 26.85 1.38 -9.30
N LEU A 430 27.00 2.61 -8.80
CA LEU A 430 27.02 2.92 -7.37
C LEU A 430 25.66 2.60 -6.69
N SER A 431 24.56 2.99 -7.32
CA SER A 431 23.20 2.74 -6.82
C SER A 431 22.67 1.35 -7.18
N ASN A 432 23.36 0.64 -8.08
CA ASN A 432 22.90 -0.59 -8.72
C ASN A 432 21.45 -0.45 -9.21
N GLY A 433 21.12 0.66 -9.90
CA GLY A 433 19.81 0.97 -10.47
C GLY A 433 18.67 1.26 -9.47
N ASN A 434 18.98 1.55 -8.19
CA ASN A 434 17.95 1.92 -7.20
C ASN A 434 17.38 3.32 -7.50
N GLY A 435 16.05 3.41 -7.69
CA GLY A 435 15.43 4.66 -8.13
C GLY A 435 15.53 5.80 -7.13
N THR A 436 15.41 5.53 -5.83
CA THR A 436 15.53 6.56 -4.79
C THR A 436 16.97 7.03 -4.65
N GLU A 437 17.94 6.11 -4.69
CA GLU A 437 19.37 6.46 -4.62
C GLU A 437 19.80 7.24 -5.87
N MET A 438 19.36 6.83 -7.07
CA MET A 438 19.63 7.58 -8.30
C MET A 438 19.04 8.98 -8.25
N ARG A 439 17.81 9.15 -7.76
CA ARG A 439 17.18 10.48 -7.60
C ARG A 439 18.02 11.42 -6.74
N TRP A 440 18.65 10.89 -5.70
CA TRP A 440 19.48 11.67 -4.80
C TRP A 440 20.93 11.86 -5.28
N LEU A 441 21.53 10.85 -5.90
CA LEU A 441 22.94 10.85 -6.31
C LEU A 441 23.18 11.59 -7.63
N VAL A 442 22.23 11.53 -8.57
CA VAL A 442 22.37 12.15 -9.89
C VAL A 442 22.57 13.67 -9.79
N PRO A 443 21.80 14.42 -8.96
CA PRO A 443 22.04 15.85 -8.74
C PRO A 443 23.40 16.18 -8.10
N LEU A 444 24.00 15.23 -7.39
CA LEU A 444 25.28 15.41 -6.69
C LEU A 444 26.51 15.11 -7.58
N MET A 445 26.30 14.80 -8.87
CA MET A 445 27.41 14.60 -9.79
C MET A 445 28.30 15.85 -9.84
N ARG A 446 29.62 15.63 -9.84
CA ARG A 446 30.65 16.67 -9.95
C ARG A 446 31.51 16.41 -11.18
N GLN A 447 32.10 17.46 -11.75
CA GLN A 447 33.15 17.30 -12.75
C GLN A 447 34.28 16.45 -12.15
N SER A 448 34.70 15.43 -12.86
CA SER A 448 35.94 14.72 -12.54
C SER A 448 37.10 15.68 -12.82
N THR A 449 37.76 16.12 -11.76
CA THR A 449 39.01 16.89 -11.81
C THR A 449 40.11 16.12 -12.51
#